data_AF-A0A0F8XVZ6-F1
#
_entry.id   AF-A0A0F8XVZ6-F1
#
_cell.length_a   1.000
_cell.length_b   1.000
_cell.length_c   1.000
_cell.angle_alpha   90.00
_cell.angle_beta   90.00
_cell.angle_gamma   90.00
#
_symmetry.space_group_name_H-M   'P 1'
#
loop_
_entity.id
_entity.type
_entity.pdbx_description
1 polymer ?
#
loop_
_entity_poly.entity_id
_entity_poly.type
_entity_poly.pdbx_seq_one_letter_code
_entity_poly.pdbx_strand_id
1 'polypeptide(L)' 'MLNNGTIVIHIEKAHSEYGGSYQAINNLFLKEFGKNAIYVNREQDLGIEGLRRAKEAYKPIRMVKKSIIYRKWY' A
#
# COMPACT_ATOMS: atom_id res chain seq x y z
N MET A 1 9.51 -8.49 -2.81
CA MET A 1 8.82 -9.01 -1.60
C MET A 1 9.31 -8.24 -0.39
N LEU A 2 8.46 -7.97 0.60
CA LEU A 2 8.84 -7.32 1.86
C LEU A 2 9.33 -8.34 2.90
N ASN A 3 8.61 -9.45 3.02
CA ASN A 3 8.98 -10.62 3.82
C ASN A 3 8.25 -11.86 3.26
N ASN A 4 8.38 -13.00 3.93
CA ASN A 4 7.67 -14.20 3.53
C ASN A 4 6.14 -13.98 3.58
N GLY A 5 5.48 -14.12 2.43
CA GLY A 5 4.04 -13.93 2.30
C GLY A 5 3.55 -12.48 2.15
N THR A 6 4.42 -11.46 2.12
CA THR A 6 4.01 -10.06 1.88
C THR A 6 4.72 -9.45 0.69
N ILE A 7 3.95 -9.02 -0.32
CA ILE A 7 4.46 -8.17 -1.41
C ILE A 7 4.27 -6.69 -1.04
N VAL A 8 5.15 -5.83 -1.53
CA VAL A 8 5.07 -4.38 -1.34
C VAL A 8 5.04 -3.68 -2.68
N ILE A 9 4.17 -2.67 -2.80
CA ILE A 9 4.11 -1.76 -3.95
C ILE A 9 4.78 -0.46 -3.52
N HIS A 10 6.07 -0.30 -3.87
CA HIS A 10 6.83 0.89 -3.48
C HIS A 10 6.42 2.14 -4.25
N ILE A 11 6.09 1.98 -5.54
CA ILE A 11 5.74 3.08 -6.43
C ILE A 11 4.54 2.64 -7.26
N GLU A 12 3.58 3.55 -7.38
CA GLU A 12 2.41 3.42 -8.23
C GLU A 12 2.19 4.76 -8.92
N LYS A 13 2.19 4.76 -10.25
CA LYS A 13 1.97 5.94 -11.07
C LYS A 13 1.06 5.57 -12.23
N ALA A 14 0.08 6.44 -12.46
CA ALA A 14 -0.78 6.38 -13.63
C ALA A 14 -1.20 7.79 -14.02
N HIS A 15 -1.65 7.97 -15.26
CA HIS A 15 -2.09 9.26 -15.76
C HIS A 15 -3.52 9.54 -15.31
N SER A 16 -3.75 10.68 -14.65
CA SER A 16 -5.01 11.01 -13.96
C SER A 16 -6.19 11.24 -14.90
N GLU A 17 -5.93 11.55 -16.17
CA GLU A 17 -6.98 11.70 -17.19
C GLU A 17 -7.74 10.39 -17.44
N TYR A 18 -7.11 9.24 -17.17
CA TYR A 18 -7.76 7.94 -17.31
C TYR A 18 -8.31 7.48 -15.96
N GLY A 19 -9.61 7.69 -15.75
CA GLY A 19 -10.33 7.16 -14.60
C GLY A 19 -10.16 5.63 -14.49
N GLY A 20 -9.81 5.14 -13.30
CA GLY A 20 -9.59 3.71 -13.07
C GLY A 20 -8.17 3.21 -13.35
N SER A 21 -7.29 4.03 -13.92
CA SER A 21 -5.93 3.61 -14.30
C SER A 21 -5.08 3.12 -13.12
N TYR A 22 -5.13 3.83 -12.00
CA TYR A 22 -4.49 3.42 -10.74
C TYR A 22 -5.03 2.07 -10.25
N GLN A 23 -6.34 1.83 -10.38
CA GLN A 23 -6.93 0.56 -9.99
C GLN A 23 -6.53 -0.59 -10.90
N ALA A 24 -6.51 -0.33 -12.20
CA ALA A 24 -6.12 -1.30 -13.22
C ALA A 24 -4.66 -1.74 -13.05
N ILE A 25 -3.72 -0.80 -12.93
CA ILE A 25 -2.30 -1.14 -12.81
C ILE A 25 -2.01 -1.96 -11.54
N ASN A 26 -2.64 -1.63 -10.41
CA ASN A 26 -2.56 -2.45 -9.19
C ASN A 26 -3.07 -3.86 -9.39
N ASN A 27 -4.24 -4.01 -10.04
CA ASN A 27 -4.84 -5.31 -10.26
C ASN A 27 -3.97 -6.19 -11.17
N LEU A 28 -3.46 -5.61 -12.26
CA LEU A 28 -2.59 -6.31 -13.21
C LEU A 28 -1.28 -6.72 -12.54
N PHE A 29 -0.64 -5.81 -11.80
CA PHE A 29 0.59 -6.09 -11.08
C PHE A 29 0.42 -7.25 -10.09
N LEU A 30 -0.66 -7.24 -9.29
CA LEU A 30 -0.89 -8.29 -8.29
C LEU A 30 -1.31 -9.63 -8.91
N LYS A 31 -2.01 -9.63 -10.05
CA LYS A 31 -2.30 -10.86 -10.80
C LYS A 31 -1.03 -11.53 -11.30
N GLU A 32 -0.05 -10.74 -11.76
CA GLU A 32 1.18 -11.26 -12.33
C GLU A 32 2.19 -11.66 -11.23
N PHE A 33 2.45 -10.75 -10.29
CA PHE A 33 3.55 -10.88 -9.32
C PHE A 33 3.09 -11.24 -7.90
N GLY A 34 1.79 -11.14 -7.60
CA GLY A 34 1.22 -11.33 -6.26
C GLY A 34 0.77 -12.76 -5.93
N LYS A 35 0.93 -13.73 -6.83
CA LYS A 35 0.37 -15.11 -6.71
C LYS A 35 0.77 -15.83 -5.42
N ASN A 36 1.98 -15.58 -4.91
CA ASN A 36 2.53 -16.21 -3.70
C ASN A 36 2.45 -15.31 -2.46
N ALA A 37 1.82 -14.14 -2.56
CA ALA A 37 1.66 -13.20 -1.46
C ALA A 37 0.28 -13.36 -0.81
N ILE A 38 0.26 -13.43 0.52
CA ILE A 38 -0.96 -13.41 1.33
C ILE A 38 -1.37 -11.96 1.58
N TYR A 39 -0.38 -11.08 1.75
CA TYR A 39 -0.59 -9.67 2.06
C TYR A 39 0.04 -8.75 1.02
N VAL A 40 -0.60 -7.61 0.79
CA VAL A 40 -0.09 -6.52 -0.03
C VAL A 40 0.12 -5.30 0.86
N ASN A 41 1.35 -4.85 0.99
CA ASN A 41 1.68 -3.58 1.62
C ASN A 41 1.72 -2.48 0.57
N ARG A 42 0.81 -1.51 0.66
CA ARG A 42 0.72 -0.36 -0.26
C ARG A 42 1.31 0.93 0.31
N GLU A 43 2.20 0.84 1.30
CA GLU A 43 2.87 1.98 1.95
C GLU A 43 1.92 2.96 2.66
N GLN A 44 2.48 4.04 3.22
CA GLN A 44 1.75 5.05 4.01
C GLN A 44 0.99 6.08 3.16
N ASP A 45 0.04 6.77 3.78
CA ASP A 45 -0.74 7.88 3.19
C ASP A 45 -0.11 9.26 3.38
N LEU A 46 1.00 9.35 4.13
CA LEU A 46 1.72 10.60 4.44
C LEU A 46 0.84 11.67 5.12
N GLY A 47 -0.31 11.29 5.68
CA GLY A 47 -1.29 12.24 6.21
C GLY A 47 -2.08 13.01 5.14
N ILE A 48 -1.96 12.65 3.86
CA ILE A 48 -2.70 13.28 2.77
C ILE A 48 -4.08 12.64 2.69
N GLU A 49 -5.13 13.43 2.95
CA GLU A 49 -6.50 12.91 3.06
C GLU A 49 -6.97 12.18 1.80
N GLY A 50 -6.75 12.75 0.62
CA GLY A 50 -7.10 12.10 -0.65
C GLY A 50 -6.40 10.75 -0.85
N LEU A 51 -5.13 10.66 -0.47
CA LEU A 51 -4.36 9.43 -0.55
C LEU A 51 -4.83 8.40 0.48
N ARG A 52 -5.23 8.85 1.68
CA ARG A 52 -5.82 7.99 2.69
C ARG A 52 -7.15 7.41 2.22
N ARG A 53 -8.06 8.24 1.71
CA ARG A 53 -9.33 7.80 1.13
C ARG A 53 -9.11 6.78 -0.01
N ALA A 54 -8.13 7.02 -0.88
CA ALA A 54 -7.78 6.10 -1.96
C ALA A 54 -7.32 4.72 -1.46
N LYS A 55 -6.53 4.67 -0.38
CA LYS A 55 -6.09 3.40 0.23
C LYS A 55 -7.20 2.70 1.00
N GLU A 56 -8.06 3.45 1.70
CA GLU A 56 -9.21 2.91 2.43
C GLU A 56 -10.28 2.33 1.49
N ALA A 57 -10.43 2.88 0.27
CA ALA A 57 -11.34 2.37 -0.75
C ALA A 57 -11.04 0.91 -1.16
N TYR A 58 -9.81 0.43 -0.96
CA TYR A 58 -9.42 -0.96 -1.16
C TYR A 58 -9.79 -1.90 0.00
N LYS A 59 -10.46 -1.38 1.05
CA LYS A 59 -10.89 -2.13 2.24
C LYS A 59 -9.72 -2.91 2.87
N PRO A 60 -8.65 -2.21 3.32
CA PRO A 60 -7.47 -2.88 3.85
C PRO A 60 -7.82 -3.69 5.10
N ILE A 61 -7.24 -4.88 5.21
CA ILE A 61 -7.39 -5.74 6.41
C ILE A 61 -6.91 -5.00 7.65
N ARG A 62 -5.83 -4.22 7.53
CA ARG A 62 -5.24 -3.41 8.60
C ARG A 62 -4.63 -2.12 8.07
N MET A 63 -4.78 -1.04 8.84
CA MET A 63 -3.96 0.18 8.74
C MET A 63 -2.88 0.12 9.83
N VAL A 64 -1.64 -0.22 9.47
CA VAL A 64 -0.56 -0.48 10.43
C VAL A 64 -0.08 0.82 11.08
N LYS A 65 -0.18 0.92 12.40
CA LYS A 65 0.39 2.04 13.18
C LYS A 65 1.89 1.82 13.38
N LYS A 66 2.69 2.79 12.91
CA LYS A 66 4.14 2.85 13.17
C LYS A 66 4.39 3.81 14.34
N SER A 67 5.34 3.48 15.21
CA SER A 67 5.68 4.30 16.38
C SER A 67 7.19 4.48 16.46
N ILE A 68 7.63 5.61 16.99
CA ILE A 68 9.05 5.86 17.32
C ILE A 68 9.24 5.51 18.79
N ILE A 69 10.26 4.70 19.08
CA ILE A 69 10.61 4.31 20.45
C ILE A 69 11.81 5.14 20.89
N TYR A 70 11.68 5.82 22.03
CA TYR A 70 12.75 6.61 22.63
C TYR A 70 13.31 5.86 23.85
N ARG A 71 14.64 5.76 23.96
CA ARG A 71 15.28 5.27 25.17
C ARG A 71 15.14 6.34 26.25
N LYS A 72 14.51 5.98 27.37
CA LYS A 72 14.43 6.84 28.56
C LYS A 72 15.79 6.78 29.27
N TRP A 73 16.42 7.94 29.46
CA TRP A 73 17.62 8.07 30.29
C TRP A 73 17.17 8.37 31.72
N TYR A 74 17.75 7.67 32.70
CA TYR A 74 17.58 7.92 34.13
C TYR A 74 18.75 8.77 34.63
#